data_AF-D9TPY5-F1
#
_entry.id   AF-D9TPY5-F1
#
_cell.length_a   1.000
_cell.length_b   1.000
_cell.length_c   1.000
_cell.angle_alpha   90.00
_cell.angle_beta   90.00
_cell.angle_gamma   90.00
#
_symmetry.space_group_name_H-M   'P 1'
#
loop_
_entity.id
_entity.type
_entity.pdbx_description
1 polymer ?
#
loop_
_entity_poly.entity_id
_entity_poly.type
_entity_poly.pdbx_seq_one_letter_code
_entity_poly.pdbx_strand_id
1 'polypeptide(L)'
;MLLPGFLSFVIGIIIIAFIVWLFGKSVKILFKFVLNSIIGYVFLLIFNFFGSIFGLTLQINLINAFIAGVFGIPGIIVLLVLKYIFKIVI
;
A
#
# COMPACT_ATOMS: atom_id res chain seq x y z
N MET A 1 -19.52 45.47 -17.17
CA MET A 1 -18.07 45.23 -17.12
C MET A 1 -17.61 44.39 -15.92
N LEU A 2 -18.38 44.31 -14.81
CA LEU A 2 -18.00 43.57 -13.58
C LEU A 2 -18.37 42.06 -13.59
N LEU A 3 -19.30 41.63 -14.44
CA LEU A 3 -19.80 40.24 -14.51
C LEU A 3 -18.73 39.17 -14.85
N PRO A 4 -17.83 39.35 -15.84
CA PRO A 4 -16.87 38.30 -16.20
C PRO A 4 -15.74 38.13 -15.17
N GLY A 5 -15.40 39.19 -14.41
CA GLY A 5 -14.41 39.12 -13.33
C GLY A 5 -14.89 38.26 -12.16
N PHE A 6 -16.18 38.38 -11.80
CA PHE A 6 -16.78 37.58 -10.72
C PHE A 6 -16.86 36.09 -11.07
N LEU A 7 -17.25 35.76 -12.31
CA LEU A 7 -17.25 34.36 -12.78
C LEU A 7 -15.85 33.72 -12.71
N SER A 8 -14.82 34.44 -13.13
CA SER A 8 -13.43 33.95 -13.10
C SER A 8 -12.96 33.65 -11.67
N PHE A 9 -13.38 34.48 -10.70
CA PHE A 9 -13.06 34.30 -9.29
C PHE A 9 -13.74 33.05 -8.70
N VAL A 10 -15.02 32.84 -9.01
CA VAL A 10 -15.78 31.65 -8.58
C VAL A 10 -15.19 30.36 -9.17
N ILE A 11 -14.81 30.39 -10.45
CA ILE A 11 -14.18 29.25 -11.14
C ILE A 11 -12.83 28.92 -10.49
N GLY A 12 -12.01 29.92 -10.17
CA GLY A 12 -10.73 29.72 -9.49
C GLY A 12 -10.88 29.03 -8.12
N ILE A 13 -11.87 29.44 -7.32
CA ILE A 13 -12.16 28.83 -6.02
C ILE A 13 -12.62 27.37 -6.17
N ILE A 14 -13.46 27.07 -7.17
CA ILE A 14 -13.93 25.70 -7.44
C ILE A 14 -12.75 24.79 -7.82
N ILE A 15 -11.83 25.26 -8.65
CA ILE A 15 -10.66 24.48 -9.07
C ILE A 15 -9.74 24.19 -7.88
N ILE A 16 -9.48 25.18 -7.03
CA ILE A 16 -8.66 25.01 -5.82
C ILE A 16 -9.32 24.03 -4.86
N ALA A 17 -10.63 24.16 -4.63
CA ALA A 17 -11.38 23.25 -3.76
C ALA A 17 -11.33 21.80 -4.29
N PHE A 18 -11.41 21.62 -5.61
CA PHE A 18 -11.28 20.31 -6.25
C PHE A 18 -9.89 19.70 -6.06
N ILE A 19 -8.82 20.49 -6.23
CA ILE A 19 -7.44 20.05 -5.96
C ILE A 19 -7.30 19.58 -4.51
N VAL A 20 -7.74 20.38 -3.54
CA VAL A 20 -7.58 20.07 -2.11
C VAL A 20 -8.33 18.79 -1.74
N TRP A 21 -9.53 18.60 -2.29
CA TRP A 21 -10.32 17.40 -2.07
C TRP A 21 -9.66 16.13 -2.63
N LEU A 22 -9.04 16.24 -3.82
CA LEU A 22 -8.37 15.13 -4.49
C LEU A 22 -7.12 14.67 -3.71
N PHE A 23 -6.32 15.62 -3.21
CA PHE A 23 -5.17 15.33 -2.35
C PHE A 23 -5.60 14.72 -1.01
N GLY A 24 -6.68 15.21 -0.39
CA GLY A 24 -7.18 14.69 0.88
C GLY A 24 -7.61 13.21 0.83
N LYS A 25 -8.14 12.74 -0.30
CA LYS A 25 -8.50 11.31 -0.48
C LYS A 25 -7.27 10.42 -0.70
N SER A 26 -6.27 10.89 -1.45
CA SER A 26 -5.05 10.13 -1.76
C SER A 26 -4.24 9.80 -0.49
N VAL A 27 -4.08 10.79 0.40
CA VAL A 27 -3.33 10.61 1.66
C VAL A 27 -3.97 9.57 2.58
N LYS A 28 -5.31 9.49 2.61
CA LYS A 28 -6.03 8.47 3.40
C LYS A 28 -5.78 7.06 2.87
N ILE A 29 -5.68 6.89 1.54
CA ILE A 29 -5.32 5.61 0.93
C ILE A 29 -3.90 5.22 1.35
N LEU A 30 -2.94 6.14 1.28
CA LEU A 30 -1.54 5.87 1.63
C LEU A 30 -1.40 5.40 3.08
N PHE A 31 -2.10 6.02 4.02
CA PHE A 31 -2.11 5.59 5.41
C PHE A 31 -2.66 4.17 5.59
N LYS A 32 -3.72 3.81 4.87
CA LYS A 32 -4.28 2.46 4.90
C LYS A 32 -3.30 1.42 4.34
N PHE A 33 -2.53 1.78 3.31
CA PHE A 33 -1.47 0.93 2.75
C PHE A 33 -0.34 0.69 3.77
N VAL A 34 0.11 1.75 4.47
CA VAL A 34 1.16 1.62 5.51
C VAL A 34 0.71 0.72 6.65
N LEU A 35 -0.52 0.90 7.14
CA LEU A 35 -1.06 0.06 8.21
C LEU A 35 -1.17 -1.41 7.80
N ASN A 36 -1.65 -1.68 6.58
CA ASN A 36 -1.69 -3.04 6.06
C ASN A 36 -0.27 -3.64 5.93
N SER A 37 0.73 -2.88 5.48
CA SER A 37 2.13 -3.34 5.45
C SER A 37 2.67 -3.70 6.83
N ILE A 38 2.34 -2.93 7.87
CA ILE A 38 2.78 -3.25 9.24
C ILE A 38 2.18 -4.57 9.71
N ILE A 39 0.90 -4.79 9.43
CA ILE A 39 0.23 -6.06 9.75
C ILE A 39 0.89 -7.22 8.99
N GLY A 40 1.15 -7.04 7.70
CA GLY A 40 1.82 -8.06 6.89
C GLY A 40 3.27 -8.32 7.30
N TYR A 41 3.97 -7.32 7.83
CA TYR A 41 5.30 -7.47 8.43
C TYR A 41 5.25 -8.39 9.65
N VAL A 42 4.25 -8.20 10.53
CA VAL A 42 4.02 -9.08 11.69
C VAL A 42 3.69 -10.51 11.22
N PHE A 43 2.85 -10.66 10.20
CA PHE A 43 2.56 -11.97 9.59
C PHE A 43 3.82 -12.65 9.05
N LEU A 44 4.67 -11.93 8.33
CA LEU A 44 5.93 -12.47 7.83
C LEU A 44 6.88 -12.86 8.96
N LEU A 45 6.96 -12.09 10.05
CA LEU A 45 7.76 -12.45 11.22
C LEU A 45 7.29 -13.78 11.83
N ILE A 46 5.98 -13.91 12.06
CA ILE A 46 5.39 -15.14 12.61
C ILE A 46 5.64 -16.30 11.65
N PHE A 47 5.39 -16.10 10.36
CA PHE A 47 5.63 -17.12 9.35
C PHE A 47 7.09 -17.52 9.27
N ASN A 48 8.03 -16.59 9.32
CA ASN A 48 9.46 -16.88 9.25
C ASN A 48 9.95 -17.59 10.52
N PHE A 49 9.35 -17.29 11.69
CA PHE A 49 9.65 -17.98 12.94
C PHE A 49 9.27 -19.47 12.89
N PHE A 50 8.05 -19.80 12.44
CA PHE A 50 7.61 -21.20 12.28
C PHE A 50 8.23 -21.85 11.03
N GLY A 51 8.34 -21.11 9.94
CA GLY A 51 8.85 -21.55 8.64
C GLY A 51 10.35 -21.85 8.66
N SER A 52 11.12 -21.20 9.54
CA SER A 52 12.54 -21.53 9.77
C SER A 52 12.74 -23.00 10.15
N ILE A 53 11.79 -23.58 10.89
CA ILE A 53 11.81 -25.01 11.29
C ILE A 53 11.69 -25.92 10.07
N PHE A 54 10.97 -25.48 9.04
CA PHE A 54 10.77 -26.21 7.78
C PHE A 54 11.73 -25.77 6.66
N GLY A 55 12.68 -24.86 6.94
CA GLY A 55 13.55 -24.24 5.93
C GLY A 55 12.83 -23.27 4.97
N LEU A 56 11.56 -22.94 5.26
CA LEU A 56 10.70 -22.05 4.50
C LEU A 56 10.81 -20.61 5.02
N THR A 57 11.90 -19.93 4.66
CA THR A 57 12.13 -18.53 5.06
C THR A 57 11.70 -17.56 3.96
N LEU A 58 11.14 -16.40 4.30
CA LEU A 58 10.85 -15.31 3.36
C LEU A 58 11.61 -14.06 3.79
N GLN A 59 12.10 -13.25 2.86
CA GLN A 59 12.74 -11.98 3.24
C GLN A 59 11.66 -11.00 3.71
N ILE A 60 12.00 -10.27 4.77
CA ILE A 60 11.11 -9.31 5.39
C ILE A 60 11.41 -7.94 4.78
N ASN A 61 10.85 -7.68 3.60
CA ASN A 61 10.92 -6.39 2.93
C ASN A 61 9.56 -5.69 2.95
N LEU A 62 9.53 -4.37 2.78
CA LEU A 62 8.31 -3.55 2.74
C LEU A 62 7.34 -4.05 1.66
N ILE A 63 7.85 -4.52 0.52
CA ILE A 63 7.04 -5.05 -0.59
C ILE A 63 6.40 -6.38 -0.21
N ASN A 64 7.17 -7.31 0.36
CA ASN A 64 6.66 -8.60 0.82
C ASN A 64 5.67 -8.42 1.98
N ALA A 65 5.96 -7.50 2.89
CA ALA A 65 5.07 -7.14 4.01
C ALA A 65 3.78 -6.50 3.49
N PHE A 66 3.84 -5.65 2.47
CA PHE A 66 2.65 -5.11 1.84
C PHE A 66 1.80 -6.21 1.17
N ILE A 67 2.42 -7.11 0.41
CA ILE A 67 1.72 -8.23 -0.25
C ILE A 67 1.10 -9.16 0.80
N ALA A 68 1.85 -9.56 1.83
CA ALA A 68 1.36 -10.38 2.93
C ALA A 68 0.29 -9.65 3.78
N GLY A 69 0.34 -8.32 3.87
CA GLY A 69 -0.62 -7.52 4.62
C GLY A 69 -1.93 -7.25 3.88
N VAL A 70 -1.88 -7.13 2.56
CA VAL A 70 -3.07 -6.97 1.72
C VAL A 70 -3.75 -8.31 1.45
N PHE A 71 -2.98 -9.34 1.13
CA PHE A 71 -3.53 -10.65 0.79
C PHE A 71 -3.62 -11.59 1.99
N GLY A 72 -2.88 -11.37 3.08
CA GLY A 72 -2.85 -12.28 4.24
C GLY A 72 -2.12 -13.58 3.92
N ILE A 73 -2.67 -14.70 4.43
CA ILE A 73 -2.18 -16.07 4.21
C ILE A 73 -1.98 -16.40 2.71
N PRO A 74 -2.93 -16.14 1.79
CA PRO A 74 -2.69 -16.40 0.38
C PRO A 74 -1.54 -15.56 -0.21
N GLY A 75 -1.27 -14.36 0.33
CA GLY A 75 -0.11 -13.55 -0.05
C GLY A 75 1.22 -14.23 0.28
N ILE A 76 1.31 -14.85 1.47
CA ILE A 76 2.48 -15.60 1.90
C ILE A 76 2.72 -16.81 1.00
N ILE A 77 1.65 -17.53 0.61
CA ILE A 77 1.73 -18.67 -0.31
C ILE A 77 2.26 -18.22 -1.67
N VAL A 78 1.76 -17.12 -2.22
CA VAL A 78 2.23 -16.56 -3.49
C VAL A 78 3.70 -16.15 -3.41
N LEU A 79 4.12 -15.50 -2.33
CA LEU A 79 5.53 -15.12 -2.11
C LEU A 79 6.44 -16.36 -2.03
N LEU A 80 5.96 -17.43 -1.40
CA LEU A 80 6.68 -18.70 -1.35
C LEU A 80 6.85 -19.31 -2.75
N VAL A 81 5.76 -19.37 -3.52
CA VAL A 81 5.78 -19.87 -4.91
C VAL A 81 6.72 -19.03 -5.77
N LEU A 82 6.68 -17.69 -5.65
CA LEU A 82 7.61 -16.80 -6.35
C LEU A 82 9.07 -17.08 -5.98
N LYS A 83 9.36 -17.24 -4.68
CA LYS A 83 10.70 -17.58 -4.20
C LYS A 83 11.21 -18.88 -4.83
N TYR A 84 10.38 -19.92 -4.90
CA TYR A 84 10.81 -21.23 -5.41
C TYR A 84 10.86 -21.32 -6.93
N ILE A 85 9.91 -20.70 -7.65
CA ILE A 85 9.84 -20.76 -9.12
C ILE A 85 10.78 -19.75 -9.76
N PHE A 86 10.79 -18.50 -9.27
CA PHE A 86 11.54 -17.41 -9.89
C PHE A 86 12.89 -17.14 -9.23
N LYS A 87 13.21 -17.78 -8.09
CA LYS A 87 14.37 -17.45 -7.22
C LYS A 87 14.46 -15.96 -6.85
N ILE A 88 13.38 -15.21 -7.09
CA ILE A 88 13.27 -13.80 -6.80
C ILE A 88 12.59 -13.71 -5.45
N VAL A 89 13.36 -13.25 -4.48
CA VAL A 89 12.82 -12.66 -3.27
C VAL A 89 13.20 -11.19 -3.32
N ILE A 90 12.20 -10.33 -3.26
CA ILE A 90 12.37 -8.87 -3.17
C ILE A 90 12.70 -8.50 -1.74
#